data_AF-A0A944NUQ3-F1
#
_entry.id   AF-A0A944NUQ3-F1
#
_cell.length_a   1.000
_cell.length_b   1.000
_cell.length_c   1.000
_cell.angle_alpha   90.00
_cell.angle_beta   90.00
_cell.angle_gamma   90.00
#
_symmetry.space_group_name_H-M   'P 1'
#
loop_
_entity.id
_entity.type
_entity.pdbx_description
1 polymer ?
#
loop_
_entity_poly.entity_id
_entity_poly.type
_entity_poly.pdbx_seq_one_letter_code
_entity_poly.pdbx_strand_id
1 'polypeptide(L)'
;MSKDEKRYVGINNEINAGMTDTAKIIRDAWTFGVIPETETCENWTAGGLQDLWDKVNARWEEYGFKVQNLPNDIRERFERIQKDAVEQAHQSGWDPDRDIQDDT
;
A
#
# COMPACT_ATOMS: atom_id res chain seq x y z
N MET A 1 23.01 0.01 23.96
CA MET A 1 21.90 0.97 24.07
C MET A 1 21.06 0.77 22.83
N SER A 2 19.83 0.30 23.03
CA SER A 2 18.92 -0.20 22.01
C SER A 2 18.70 0.86 20.95
N LYS A 3 19.10 0.56 19.71
CA LYS A 3 18.73 1.36 18.54
C LYS A 3 17.22 1.21 18.45
N ASP A 4 16.46 2.22 18.83
CA ASP A 4 15.00 2.25 18.64
C ASP A 4 14.73 1.79 17.21
N GLU A 5 14.31 0.53 17.07
CA GLU A 5 13.89 -0.02 15.79
C GLU A 5 12.69 0.84 15.39
N LYS A 6 12.89 1.73 14.42
CA LYS A 6 11.80 2.52 13.86
C LYS A 6 10.75 1.54 13.35
N ARG A 7 9.68 1.40 14.12
CA ARG A 7 8.55 0.58 13.77
C ARG A 7 7.63 1.37 12.86
N TYR A 8 7.02 0.65 11.95
CA TYR A 8 6.01 1.22 11.09
C TYR A 8 4.81 1.66 11.92
N VAL A 9 4.33 2.87 11.67
CA VAL A 9 3.20 3.46 12.40
C VAL A 9 1.85 2.87 12.00
N GLY A 10 1.83 2.03 10.96
CA GLY A 10 0.63 1.46 10.37
C GLY A 10 0.07 2.33 9.24
N ILE A 11 -0.52 1.70 8.23
CA ILE A 11 -1.02 2.39 7.03
C ILE A 11 -2.05 3.48 7.34
N ASN A 12 -2.83 3.29 8.41
CA ASN A 12 -3.85 4.25 8.85
C ASN A 12 -3.27 5.49 9.57
N ASN A 13 -2.05 5.39 10.12
CA ASN A 13 -1.39 6.48 10.84
C ASN A 13 -0.22 7.08 10.04
N GLU A 14 -0.07 6.66 8.77
CA GLU A 14 1.04 7.08 7.93
C GLU A 14 0.89 8.54 7.45
N ILE A 15 2.02 9.21 7.26
CA ILE A 15 2.08 10.50 6.56
C ILE A 15 1.49 10.38 5.14
N ASN A 16 0.91 11.46 4.62
CA ASN A 16 0.22 11.47 3.31
C ASN A 16 -0.94 10.48 3.20
N ALA A 17 -1.59 10.17 4.33
CA ALA A 17 -2.78 9.32 4.39
C ALA A 17 -2.62 7.93 3.75
N GLY A 18 -1.45 7.30 3.91
CA GLY A 18 -1.20 5.96 3.38
C GLY A 18 -0.91 5.93 1.88
N MET A 19 -0.40 7.02 1.30
CA MET A 19 -0.01 7.08 -0.13
C MET A 19 1.48 6.91 -0.39
N THR A 20 2.28 6.52 0.62
CA THR A 20 3.70 6.19 0.39
C THR A 20 3.86 4.82 -0.29
N ASP A 21 5.08 4.51 -0.75
CA ASP A 21 5.39 3.23 -1.37
C ASP A 21 5.17 2.04 -0.42
N THR A 22 5.38 2.23 0.89
CA THR A 22 5.10 1.18 1.90
C THR A 22 3.61 0.89 1.97
N ALA A 23 2.77 1.92 2.03
CA ALA A 23 1.33 1.74 2.07
C ALA A 23 0.74 1.21 0.76
N LYS A 24 1.34 1.52 -0.40
CA LYS A 24 0.99 0.87 -1.68
C LYS A 24 1.26 -0.63 -1.62
N ILE A 25 2.43 -1.02 -1.11
CA ILE A 25 2.82 -2.43 -0.98
C ILE A 25 1.92 -3.19 -0.01
N ILE A 26 1.48 -2.57 1.09
CA ILE A 26 0.51 -3.17 2.02
C ILE A 26 -0.83 -3.41 1.31
N ARG A 27 -1.32 -2.46 0.50
CA ARG A 27 -2.54 -2.60 -0.30
C ARG A 27 -2.43 -3.70 -1.37
N ASP A 28 -1.27 -3.79 -2.01
CA ASP A 28 -0.98 -4.87 -2.96
C ASP A 28 -0.91 -6.22 -2.24
N ALA A 29 -0.33 -6.26 -1.04
CA ALA A 29 -0.30 -7.47 -0.22
C ALA A 29 -1.71 -7.93 0.18
N TRP A 30 -2.60 -7.00 0.50
CA TRP A 30 -4.03 -7.30 0.70
C TRP A 30 -4.65 -7.86 -0.58
N THR A 31 -4.41 -7.22 -1.72
CA THR A 31 -4.91 -7.63 -3.04
C THR A 31 -4.53 -9.10 -3.34
N PHE A 32 -3.26 -9.44 -3.19
CA PHE A 32 -2.74 -10.80 -3.42
C PHE A 32 -3.03 -11.79 -2.29
N GLY A 33 -3.65 -11.33 -1.20
CA GLY A 33 -3.93 -12.15 -0.02
C GLY A 33 -2.67 -12.64 0.70
N VAL A 34 -1.56 -11.90 0.59
CA VAL A 34 -0.33 -12.17 1.36
C VAL A 34 -0.55 -11.87 2.84
N ILE A 35 -1.33 -10.83 3.14
CA ILE A 35 -1.82 -10.48 4.47
C ILE A 35 -3.33 -10.15 4.40
N PRO A 36 -4.09 -10.27 5.51
CA PRO A 36 -5.51 -9.93 5.52
C PRO A 36 -5.72 -8.41 5.39
N GLU A 37 -6.84 -7.98 4.80
CA GLU A 37 -7.23 -6.56 4.65
C GLU A 37 -7.34 -5.79 5.98
N THR A 38 -7.41 -6.51 7.11
CA THR A 38 -7.43 -5.93 8.46
C THR A 38 -6.04 -5.68 9.05
N GLU A 39 -4.98 -6.23 8.45
CA GLU A 39 -3.61 -6.06 8.91
C GLU A 39 -3.05 -4.72 8.40
N THR A 40 -2.87 -3.77 9.32
CA THR A 40 -2.37 -2.42 9.01
C THR A 40 -0.85 -2.33 9.02
N CYS A 41 -0.17 -3.43 9.36
CA CYS A 41 1.26 -3.51 9.63
C CYS A 41 1.76 -2.60 10.76
N GLU A 42 0.88 -2.11 11.64
CA GLU A 42 1.27 -1.28 12.78
C GLU A 42 2.26 -2.03 13.67
N ASN A 43 3.30 -1.33 14.14
CA ASN A 43 4.40 -1.87 14.93
C ASN A 43 5.33 -2.85 14.22
N TRP A 44 5.19 -3.05 12.90
CA TRP A 44 6.11 -3.89 12.12
C TRP A 44 7.51 -3.28 12.08
N THR A 45 8.53 -4.16 12.07
CA THR A 45 9.92 -3.73 11.89
C THR A 45 10.21 -3.48 10.41
N ALA A 46 11.28 -2.73 10.12
CA ALA A 46 11.73 -2.53 8.74
C ALA A 46 12.02 -3.86 8.02
N GLY A 47 12.52 -4.87 8.73
CA GLY A 47 12.74 -6.21 8.17
C GLY A 47 11.44 -6.92 7.80
N GLY A 48 10.38 -6.77 8.61
CA GLY A 48 9.07 -7.33 8.29
C GLY A 48 8.43 -6.67 7.07
N LEU A 49 8.57 -5.34 6.93
CA LEU A 49 8.12 -4.62 5.73
C LEU A 49 8.92 -5.01 4.48
N GLN A 50 10.23 -5.22 4.61
CA GLN A 50 11.05 -5.69 3.49
C GLN A 50 10.63 -7.08 3.03
N ASP A 51 10.38 -8.01 3.96
CA ASP A 51 9.91 -9.36 3.65
C ASP A 51 8.52 -9.34 2.97
N LEU A 52 7.63 -8.44 3.41
CA LEU A 52 6.35 -8.18 2.75
C LEU A 52 6.55 -7.67 1.32
N TRP A 53 7.46 -6.72 1.14
CA TRP A 53 7.81 -6.16 -0.16
C TRP A 53 8.30 -7.26 -1.11
N ASP A 54 9.22 -8.13 -0.66
CA ASP A 54 9.75 -9.22 -1.48
C ASP A 54 8.65 -10.21 -1.89
N LYS A 55 7.73 -10.55 -0.98
CA LYS A 55 6.58 -11.43 -1.26
C LYS A 55 5.62 -10.83 -2.29
N VAL A 56 5.28 -9.55 -2.13
CA VAL A 56 4.40 -8.83 -3.06
C VAL A 56 5.07 -8.69 -4.42
N ASN A 57 6.36 -8.35 -4.44
CA ASN A 57 7.13 -8.22 -5.66
C ASN A 57 7.19 -9.54 -6.44
N ALA A 58 7.37 -10.67 -5.75
CA ALA A 58 7.31 -11.99 -6.37
C ALA A 58 5.93 -12.28 -6.99
N ARG A 59 4.83 -11.90 -6.33
CA ARG A 59 3.47 -12.03 -6.91
C ARG A 59 3.30 -11.16 -8.14
N TRP A 60 3.77 -9.92 -8.10
CA TRP A 60 3.72 -9.04 -9.26
C TRP A 60 4.56 -9.55 -10.43
N GLU A 61 5.70 -10.18 -10.16
CA GLU A 61 6.56 -10.79 -11.17
C GLU A 61 5.81 -11.87 -11.96
N GLU A 62 4.99 -12.70 -11.29
CA GLU A 62 4.14 -13.72 -11.94
C GLU A 62 3.19 -13.12 -12.99
N TYR A 63 2.76 -11.88 -12.77
CA TYR A 63 1.87 -11.13 -13.67
C TYR A 63 2.62 -10.09 -14.51
N GLY A 64 3.95 -10.09 -14.52
CA GLY A 64 4.77 -9.15 -15.28
C GLY A 64 4.58 -7.68 -14.88
N PHE A 65 4.33 -7.42 -13.59
CA PHE A 65 4.15 -6.08 -13.00
C PHE A 65 3.03 -5.25 -13.65
N LYS A 66 1.99 -5.91 -14.19
CA LYS A 66 0.88 -5.25 -14.88
C LYS A 66 -0.46 -5.66 -14.29
N VAL A 67 -1.23 -4.67 -13.85
CA VAL A 67 -2.63 -4.86 -13.39
C VAL A 67 -3.49 -5.52 -14.47
N GLN A 68 -3.20 -5.24 -15.75
CA GLN A 68 -3.91 -5.83 -16.90
C GLN A 68 -3.72 -7.35 -17.05
N ASN A 69 -2.62 -7.88 -16.51
CA ASN A 69 -2.33 -9.32 -16.53
C ASN A 69 -2.94 -10.04 -15.32
N LEU A 70 -3.53 -9.32 -14.36
CA LEU A 70 -4.17 -9.93 -13.21
C LEU A 70 -5.46 -10.66 -13.63
N PRO A 71 -5.75 -11.81 -13.01
CA PRO A 71 -7.07 -12.42 -13.04
C PRO A 71 -8.16 -11.43 -12.61
N ASN A 72 -9.38 -11.59 -13.14
CA ASN A 72 -10.48 -10.67 -12.86
C ASN A 72 -10.78 -10.54 -11.36
N ASP A 73 -10.75 -11.63 -10.61
CA ASP A 73 -11.00 -11.61 -9.16
C ASP A 73 -9.95 -10.77 -8.39
N ILE A 74 -8.67 -10.90 -8.74
CA ILE A 74 -7.58 -10.15 -8.14
C ILE A 74 -7.67 -8.67 -8.56
N ARG A 75 -7.99 -8.42 -9.84
CA ARG A 75 -8.13 -7.07 -10.38
C ARG A 75 -9.30 -6.31 -9.74
N GLU A 76 -10.46 -6.94 -9.61
CA GLU A 76 -11.63 -6.33 -8.94
C GLU A 76 -11.30 -5.99 -7.48
N ARG A 77 -10.55 -6.86 -6.80
CA ARG A 77 -10.08 -6.60 -5.43
C ARG A 77 -9.09 -5.45 -5.37
N PHE A 78 -8.12 -5.40 -6.29
CA PHE A 78 -7.17 -4.29 -6.41
C PHE A 78 -7.91 -2.96 -6.61
N GLU A 79 -8.83 -2.91 -7.57
CA GLU A 79 -9.60 -1.71 -7.90
C GLU A 79 -10.42 -1.23 -6.68
N ARG A 80 -11.08 -2.15 -5.96
CA ARG A 80 -11.81 -1.83 -4.72
C ARG A 80 -10.89 -1.24 -3.66
N ILE A 81 -9.77 -1.90 -3.36
CA ILE A 81 -8.83 -1.47 -2.31
C ILE A 81 -8.21 -0.11 -2.66
N GLN A 82 -7.82 0.09 -3.92
CA GLN A 82 -7.24 1.37 -4.36
C GLN A 82 -8.27 2.49 -4.28
N LYS A 83 -9.52 2.23 -4.68
CA LYS A 83 -10.60 3.20 -4.56
C LYS A 83 -10.85 3.59 -3.10
N ASP A 84 -10.99 2.62 -2.21
CA ASP A 84 -11.20 2.86 -0.77
C ASP A 84 -10.03 3.68 -0.19
N ALA A 85 -8.79 3.36 -0.58
CA ALA A 85 -7.61 4.10 -0.14
C ALA A 85 -7.60 5.56 -0.62
N VAL A 86 -8.00 5.83 -1.87
CA VAL A 86 -8.15 7.20 -2.39
C VAL A 86 -9.23 7.96 -1.63
N GLU A 87 -10.37 7.32 -1.35
CA GLU A 87 -11.45 7.94 -0.57
C GLU A 87 -11.01 8.26 0.87
N GLN A 88 -10.26 7.36 1.52
CA GLN A 88 -9.68 7.59 2.84
C GLN A 88 -8.63 8.71 2.84
N ALA A 89 -7.82 8.77 1.78
CA ALA A 89 -6.83 9.82 1.60
C ALA A 89 -7.52 11.19 1.46
N HIS A 90 -8.58 11.30 0.65
CA HIS A 90 -9.40 12.50 0.54
C HIS A 90 -9.98 12.95 1.88
N GLN A 91 -10.54 12.01 2.66
CA GLN A 91 -11.10 12.31 3.99
C GLN A 91 -10.03 12.80 4.98
N SER A 92 -8.80 12.32 4.84
CA SER A 92 -7.65 12.73 5.64
C SER A 92 -7.01 14.04 5.16
N GLY A 93 -7.61 14.69 4.16
CA GLY A 93 -7.14 15.97 3.61
C GLY A 93 -6.02 15.85 2.57
N TRP A 94 -5.75 14.64 2.07
CA TRP A 94 -4.90 14.45 0.90
C TRP A 94 -5.71 14.72 -0.37
N ASP A 95 -5.28 15.72 -1.13
CA ASP A 95 -5.96 16.18 -2.34
C ASP A 95 -5.10 15.79 -3.56
N PRO A 96 -5.53 14.84 -4.41
CA PRO A 96 -4.78 14.43 -5.60
C PRO A 96 -4.76 15.51 -6.68
N ASP A 97 -5.70 16.47 -6.63
CA ASP A 97 -5.82 17.58 -7.59
C ASP A 97 -4.79 18.68 -7.30
N ARG A 98 -4.16 18.65 -6.12
CA ARG A 98 -3.11 19.61 -5.74
C ARG A 98 -1.81 19.46 -6.54
N ASP A 99 -1.62 18.35 -7.25
CA ASP A 99 -0.48 18.12 -8.16
C ASP A 99 -0.78 18.56 -9.61
N ILE A 100 -1.98 19.07 -9.93
CA ILE A 100 -2.33 19.60 -11.28
C ILE A 100 -2.34 21.14 -11.31
N GLN A 101 -1.66 21.81 -10.36
CA GLN A 101 -1.46 23.26 -10.38
C GLN A 101 -0.02 23.65 -10.02
N ASP A 102 0.95 23.23 -10.84
CA ASP A 102 2.21 23.98 -11.01
C ASP A 102 2.78 23.75 -12.43
N ASP A 103 1.95 23.91 -13.46
CA ASP A 103 2.43 24.14 -14.84
C ASP A 103 1.31 24.81 -15.65
N THR A 104 1.08 26.11 -15.42
CA THR A 104 0.36 26.98 -16.37
C THR A 104 0.90 28.41 -16.29
#